data_AF-A0A0F9BH51-F1
#
_entry.id   AF-A0A0F9BH51-F1
#
_cell.length_a   1.000
_cell.length_b   1.000
_cell.length_c   1.000
_cell.angle_alpha   90.00
_cell.angle_beta   90.00
_cell.angle_gamma   90.00
#
_symmetry.space_group_name_H-M   'P 1'
#
loop_
_entity.id
_entity.type
_entity.pdbx_description
1 polymer ?
#
loop_
_entity_poly.entity_id
_entity_poly.type
_entity_poly.pdbx_seq_one_letter_code
_entity_poly.pdbx_strand_id
1 'polypeptide(L)'
;LMNCANNKQSDQAQRHLTRRQFLTRVGTTAIVAGAAGGLGLKFWDRQGSMAAQSQEDLVKLPVFTVRGPAGAADMVICRGSQVQKLLGQAFEQLGGLDHYISAGQTVLVKPNVAFDRPASLGATTIPELVAAVVSDK
;
A
#
# COMPACT_ATOMS: atom_id res chain seq x y z
N LEU A 1 30.61 35.38 43.48
CA LEU A 1 30.77 35.01 42.05
C LEU A 1 29.46 34.45 41.53
N MET A 2 28.45 35.31 41.37
CA MET A 2 27.10 34.86 41.02
C MET A 2 26.40 35.90 40.14
N ASN A 3 25.83 35.39 39.04
CA ASN A 3 24.76 35.95 38.22
C ASN A 3 25.10 36.97 37.11
N CYS A 4 25.66 36.47 36.00
CA CYS A 4 25.58 37.09 34.66
C CYS A 4 24.55 36.40 33.72
N ALA A 5 23.69 35.50 34.21
CA ALA A 5 22.79 34.71 33.34
C ALA A 5 21.40 35.33 33.09
N ASN A 6 21.02 36.43 33.74
CA ASN A 6 19.62 36.87 33.78
C ASN A 6 19.21 37.90 32.70
N ASN A 7 20.09 38.28 31.77
CA ASN A 7 19.83 39.38 30.82
C ASN A 7 19.35 38.93 29.42
N LYS A 8 19.23 37.62 29.16
CA LYS A 8 18.67 37.13 27.87
C LYS A 8 17.16 36.86 27.92
N GLN A 9 16.58 36.73 29.12
CA GLN A 9 15.15 36.44 29.28
C GLN A 9 14.27 37.71 29.33
N SER A 10 14.83 38.87 29.69
CA SER A 10 14.11 40.16 29.72
C SER A 10 14.00 40.85 28.35
N ASP A 11 14.92 40.59 27.42
CA ASP A 11 14.96 41.26 26.09
C ASP A 11 13.90 40.71 25.10
N GLN A 12 13.19 39.64 25.48
CA GLN A 12 12.06 39.11 24.72
C GLN A 12 10.69 39.61 25.19
N ALA A 13 10.59 40.24 26.37
CA ALA A 13 9.30 40.50 27.00
C ALA A 13 8.57 41.77 26.53
N GLN A 14 9.24 42.73 25.86
CA GLN A 14 8.58 43.95 25.35
C GLN A 14 9.21 44.48 24.06
N ARG A 15 9.14 43.70 22.97
CA ARG A 15 9.29 44.29 21.64
C ARG A 15 8.01 45.03 21.27
N HIS A 16 7.93 46.31 21.63
CA HIS A 16 6.85 47.20 21.18
C HIS A 16 6.87 47.27 19.64
N LEU A 17 5.97 46.49 19.00
CA LEU A 17 5.81 46.52 17.55
C LEU A 17 5.12 47.82 17.16
N THR A 18 5.76 48.59 16.29
CA THR A 18 5.07 49.73 15.65
C THR A 18 3.92 49.20 14.80
N ARG A 19 2.80 49.94 14.71
CA ARG A 19 1.62 49.57 13.89
C ARG A 19 2.00 49.14 12.47
N ARG A 20 2.95 49.84 11.85
CA ARG A 20 3.51 49.49 10.53
C ARG A 20 4.21 48.13 10.52
N GLN A 21 5.06 47.85 11.50
CA GLN A 21 5.78 46.57 11.62
C GLN A 21 4.81 45.42 11.89
N PHE A 22 3.77 45.65 12.69
CA PHE A 22 2.70 44.68 12.91
C PHE A 22 1.96 44.38 11.60
N LEU A 23 1.49 45.40 10.89
CA LEU A 23 0.80 45.25 9.61
C LEU A 23 1.69 44.57 8.56
N THR A 24 2.96 44.94 8.47
CA THR A 24 3.92 44.30 7.57
C THR A 24 4.09 42.83 7.91
N ARG A 25 4.29 42.47 9.19
CA ARG A 25 4.50 41.08 9.60
C ARG A 25 3.25 40.22 9.37
N VAL A 26 2.07 40.72 9.70
CA VAL A 26 0.81 40.01 9.44
C VAL A 26 0.61 39.82 7.94
N GLY A 27 0.83 40.88 7.14
CA GLY A 27 0.72 40.81 5.67
C GLY A 27 1.70 39.82 5.06
N THR A 28 2.98 39.85 5.45
CA THR A 28 3.98 38.92 4.93
C THR A 28 3.67 37.48 5.31
N THR A 29 3.23 37.22 6.54
CA THR A 29 2.89 35.86 6.99
C THR A 29 1.67 35.32 6.26
N ALA A 30 0.64 36.13 6.06
CA ALA A 30 -0.55 35.73 5.32
C ALA A 30 -0.21 35.38 3.86
N ILE A 31 0.65 36.16 3.21
CA ILE A 31 1.11 35.89 1.83
C ILE A 31 1.88 34.56 1.77
N VAL A 32 2.84 34.35 2.68
CA VAL A 32 3.65 33.12 2.68
C VAL A 32 2.79 31.88 2.96
N ALA A 33 1.90 31.95 3.95
CA ALA A 33 0.99 30.86 4.27
C ALA A 33 0.02 30.56 3.11
N GLY A 34 -0.53 31.60 2.48
CA GLY A 34 -1.40 31.47 1.32
C GLY A 34 -0.68 30.88 0.10
N ALA A 35 0.55 31.30 -0.18
CA ALA A 35 1.36 30.76 -1.26
C ALA A 35 1.70 29.28 -1.03
N ALA A 36 2.13 28.92 0.18
CA ALA A 36 2.43 27.52 0.53
C ALA A 36 1.19 26.62 0.43
N GLY A 37 0.04 27.07 0.94
CA GLY A 37 -1.23 26.34 0.83
C GLY A 37 -1.71 26.22 -0.61
N GLY A 38 -1.60 27.29 -1.41
CA GLY A 38 -1.97 27.29 -2.82
C GLY A 38 -1.10 26.36 -3.66
N LEU A 39 0.21 26.34 -3.44
CA LEU A 39 1.12 25.39 -4.08
C LEU A 39 0.82 23.96 -3.62
N GLY A 40 0.58 23.76 -2.32
CA GLY A 40 0.18 22.46 -1.78
C GLY A 40 -1.06 21.92 -2.46
N LEU A 41 -2.12 22.71 -2.59
CA LEU A 41 -3.35 22.31 -3.30
C LEU A 41 -3.12 22.08 -4.80
N LYS A 42 -2.29 22.91 -5.45
CA LYS A 42 -2.00 22.80 -6.88
C LYS A 42 -1.22 21.52 -7.21
N PHE A 43 -0.25 21.17 -6.37
CA PHE A 43 0.59 19.98 -6.55
C PHE A 43 0.08 18.78 -5.76
N TRP A 44 -1.09 18.88 -5.13
CA TRP A 44 -1.74 17.76 -4.48
C TRP A 44 -2.25 16.80 -5.55
N ASP A 45 -1.50 15.74 -5.79
CA ASP A 45 -1.97 14.63 -6.60
C ASP A 45 -3.05 13.85 -5.83
N ARG A 46 -4.32 14.21 -6.08
CA ARG A 46 -5.50 13.52 -5.49
C ARG A 46 -5.65 12.09 -5.98
N GLN A 47 -5.07 11.78 -7.14
CA GLN A 47 -5.35 10.56 -7.87
C GLN A 47 -4.24 9.53 -7.65
N GLY A 48 -3.03 9.97 -7.26
CA GLY A 48 -1.89 9.11 -6.97
C GLY A 48 -1.53 8.25 -8.18
N SER A 49 -0.91 7.09 -7.93
CA SER A 49 -0.62 6.08 -8.97
C SER A 49 -1.86 5.50 -9.67
N MET A 50 -3.06 5.95 -9.34
CA MET A 50 -4.31 5.59 -10.01
C MET A 50 -4.69 6.58 -11.13
N ALA A 51 -3.90 7.66 -11.34
CA ALA A 51 -4.02 8.56 -12.48
C ALA A 51 -3.69 7.81 -13.79
N ALA A 52 -4.66 7.03 -14.25
CA ALA A 52 -4.92 6.66 -15.63
C ALA A 52 -3.68 6.52 -16.52
N GLN A 53 -3.08 5.33 -16.53
CA GLN A 53 -2.68 4.82 -17.84
C GLN A 53 -3.96 4.74 -18.67
N SER A 54 -4.11 5.64 -19.64
CA SER A 54 -5.15 5.57 -20.65
C SER A 54 -5.16 4.16 -21.22
N GLN A 55 -6.26 3.44 -21.01
CA GLN A 55 -6.42 2.04 -21.47
C GLN A 55 -6.23 1.88 -22.98
N GLU A 56 -6.27 2.98 -23.72
CA GLU A 56 -6.06 3.07 -25.17
C GLU A 56 -4.66 2.60 -25.61
N ASP A 57 -3.62 2.73 -24.79
CA ASP A 57 -2.23 2.30 -25.13
C ASP A 57 -1.80 1.00 -24.41
N LEU A 58 -2.71 0.33 -23.71
CA LEU A 58 -2.38 -0.93 -23.03
C LEU A 58 -2.30 -2.07 -24.05
N VAL A 59 -1.19 -2.80 -24.01
CA VAL A 59 -1.03 -4.07 -24.73
C VAL A 59 -2.16 -5.01 -24.29
N LYS A 60 -3.09 -5.31 -25.20
CA LYS A 60 -4.15 -6.29 -24.97
C LYS A 60 -3.52 -7.69 -24.98
N LEU A 61 -3.36 -8.25 -23.79
CA LEU A 61 -2.93 -9.64 -23.65
C LEU A 61 -4.09 -10.58 -24.03
N PRO A 62 -3.81 -11.70 -24.71
CA PRO A 62 -4.80 -12.75 -24.88
C PRO A 62 -5.31 -13.23 -23.51
N VAL A 63 -6.60 -13.56 -23.47
CA VAL A 63 -7.25 -14.06 -22.26
C VAL A 63 -6.97 -15.57 -22.15
N PHE A 64 -6.25 -15.97 -21.10
CA PHE A 64 -5.93 -17.37 -20.81
C PHE A 64 -6.79 -17.96 -19.68
N THR A 65 -7.92 -17.35 -19.38
CA THR A 65 -8.79 -17.77 -18.28
C THR A 65 -9.43 -19.13 -18.57
N VAL A 66 -9.17 -20.11 -17.71
CA VAL A 66 -9.92 -21.36 -17.66
C VAL A 66 -11.15 -21.11 -16.80
N ARG A 67 -12.36 -21.28 -17.36
CA ARG A 67 -13.60 -21.14 -16.58
C ARG A 67 -13.71 -22.29 -15.58
N GLY A 68 -14.04 -21.98 -14.33
CA GLY A 68 -14.35 -23.00 -13.33
C GLY A 68 -15.58 -23.83 -13.71
N PRO A 69 -15.73 -25.03 -13.15
CA PRO A 69 -16.92 -25.85 -13.36
C PRO A 69 -18.16 -25.17 -12.76
N ALA A 70 -19.34 -25.57 -13.23
CA ALA A 70 -20.59 -24.99 -12.75
C ALA A 70 -20.73 -25.16 -11.22
N GLY A 71 -20.87 -24.04 -10.51
CA GLY A 71 -20.99 -24.02 -9.04
C GLY A 71 -19.66 -23.82 -8.28
N ALA A 72 -18.52 -23.81 -8.97
CA ALA A 72 -17.25 -23.41 -8.35
C ALA A 72 -17.20 -21.89 -8.11
N ALA A 73 -16.51 -21.49 -7.05
CA ALA A 73 -16.23 -20.08 -6.78
C ALA A 73 -15.09 -19.56 -7.67
N ASP A 74 -15.17 -18.30 -8.08
CA ASP A 74 -14.05 -17.62 -8.77
C ASP A 74 -12.92 -17.25 -7.79
N MET A 75 -13.24 -17.11 -6.50
CA MET A 75 -12.29 -16.77 -5.44
C MET A 75 -12.76 -17.36 -4.11
N VAL A 76 -11.82 -17.97 -3.38
CA VAL A 76 -12.10 -18.61 -2.08
C VAL A 76 -11.20 -17.99 -1.00
N ILE A 77 -11.80 -17.68 0.15
CA ILE A 77 -11.09 -17.14 1.31
C ILE A 77 -11.26 -18.10 2.49
N CYS A 78 -10.22 -18.86 2.79
CA CYS A 78 -10.17 -19.76 3.94
C CYS A 78 -9.48 -19.07 5.13
N ARG A 79 -9.99 -19.30 6.34
CA ARG A 79 -9.43 -18.75 7.59
C ARG A 79 -9.26 -19.85 8.61
N GLY A 80 -8.08 -19.92 9.22
CA GLY A 80 -7.74 -20.91 10.23
C GLY A 80 -6.23 -21.00 10.44
N SER A 81 -5.79 -22.03 11.15
CA SER A 81 -4.37 -22.24 11.49
C SER A 81 -3.73 -23.45 10.81
N GLN A 82 -4.52 -24.37 10.24
CA GLN A 82 -4.02 -25.61 9.64
C GLN A 82 -3.94 -25.49 8.12
N VAL A 83 -2.75 -25.12 7.61
CA VAL A 83 -2.51 -24.76 6.20
C VAL A 83 -3.02 -25.83 5.24
N GLN A 84 -2.70 -27.10 5.46
CA GLN A 84 -3.07 -28.19 4.54
C GLN A 84 -4.59 -28.37 4.44
N LYS A 85 -5.31 -28.26 5.56
CA LYS A 85 -6.78 -28.35 5.56
C LYS A 85 -7.42 -27.18 4.83
N LEU A 86 -6.91 -25.97 5.07
CA LEU A 86 -7.40 -24.76 4.41
C LEU A 86 -7.14 -24.82 2.90
N LEU A 87 -5.99 -25.36 2.49
CA LEU A 87 -5.63 -25.52 1.08
C LEU A 87 -6.58 -26.51 0.38
N GLY A 88 -6.83 -27.68 0.98
CA GLY A 88 -7.76 -28.66 0.42
C GLY A 88 -9.18 -28.10 0.28
N GLN A 89 -9.67 -27.40 1.32
CA GLN A 89 -10.96 -26.71 1.27
C GLN A 89 -11.00 -25.63 0.18
N ALA A 90 -9.90 -24.88 0.01
CA ALA A 90 -9.82 -23.86 -1.03
C ALA A 90 -9.91 -24.49 -2.42
N PHE A 91 -9.14 -25.53 -2.71
CA PHE A 91 -9.16 -26.20 -4.00
C PHE A 91 -10.51 -26.87 -4.29
N GLU A 92 -11.13 -27.51 -3.32
CA GLU A 92 -12.46 -28.11 -3.47
C GLU A 92 -13.50 -27.06 -3.90
N GLN A 93 -13.53 -25.90 -3.23
CA GLN A 93 -14.46 -24.81 -3.55
C GLN A 93 -14.16 -24.12 -4.90
N LEU A 94 -12.92 -24.21 -5.39
CA LEU A 94 -12.53 -23.76 -6.74
C LEU A 94 -12.88 -24.79 -7.83
N GLY A 95 -13.42 -25.95 -7.48
CA GLY A 95 -13.77 -27.02 -8.42
C GLY A 95 -12.74 -28.14 -8.55
N GLY A 96 -11.74 -28.18 -7.67
CA GLY A 96 -10.66 -29.17 -7.65
C GLY A 96 -9.50 -28.84 -8.60
N LEU A 97 -8.29 -29.30 -8.26
CA LEU A 97 -7.11 -29.08 -9.10
C LEU A 97 -7.19 -29.83 -10.43
N ASP A 98 -7.79 -31.03 -10.45
CA ASP A 98 -7.94 -31.85 -11.66
C ASP A 98 -8.72 -31.17 -12.79
N HIS A 99 -9.50 -30.13 -12.48
CA HIS A 99 -10.17 -29.30 -13.49
C HIS A 99 -9.19 -28.40 -14.25
N TYR A 100 -8.10 -27.97 -13.60
CA TYR A 100 -7.14 -27.01 -14.14
C TYR A 100 -5.84 -27.66 -14.64
N ILE A 101 -5.47 -28.80 -14.06
CA ILE A 101 -4.23 -29.53 -14.38
C ILE A 101 -4.53 -31.00 -14.65
N SER A 102 -3.68 -31.65 -15.45
CA SER A 102 -3.77 -33.08 -15.73
C SER A 102 -2.46 -33.79 -15.45
N ALA A 103 -2.53 -35.08 -15.12
CA ALA A 103 -1.35 -35.90 -14.86
C ALA A 103 -0.35 -35.85 -16.03
N GLY A 104 0.93 -35.67 -15.70
CA GLY A 104 2.01 -35.53 -16.68
C GLY A 104 2.24 -34.10 -17.19
N GLN A 105 1.40 -33.13 -16.84
CA GLN A 105 1.68 -31.72 -17.13
C GLN A 105 2.79 -31.17 -16.23
N THR A 106 3.63 -30.30 -16.79
CA THR A 106 4.58 -29.52 -16.00
C THR A 106 3.89 -28.27 -15.49
N VAL A 107 3.81 -28.13 -14.16
CA VAL A 107 3.15 -27.00 -13.50
C VAL A 107 4.19 -26.08 -12.86
N LEU A 108 4.11 -24.77 -13.14
CA LEU A 108 4.94 -23.76 -12.49
C LEU A 108 4.18 -23.14 -11.33
N VAL A 109 4.72 -23.24 -10.12
CA VAL A 109 4.21 -22.54 -8.94
C VAL A 109 5.01 -21.24 -8.76
N LYS A 110 4.33 -20.09 -8.76
CA LYS A 110 4.94 -18.78 -8.56
C LYS A 110 4.63 -18.25 -7.15
N PRO A 111 5.46 -18.57 -6.13
CA PRO A 111 5.30 -17.93 -4.83
C PRO A 111 5.59 -16.43 -4.93
N ASN A 112 4.99 -15.65 -4.04
CA ASN A 112 5.34 -14.24 -3.91
C ASN A 112 6.62 -14.12 -3.04
N VAL A 113 7.73 -13.66 -3.63
CA VAL A 113 9.06 -13.60 -3.00
C VAL A 113 9.77 -12.28 -3.39
N ALA A 114 9.12 -11.14 -3.15
CA ALA A 114 9.53 -9.90 -3.80
C ALA A 114 10.08 -8.82 -2.87
N PHE A 115 9.66 -8.73 -1.60
CA PHE A 115 9.99 -7.57 -0.76
C PHE A 115 10.19 -7.90 0.72
N ASP A 116 11.22 -7.31 1.33
CA ASP A 116 11.42 -7.30 2.78
C ASP A 116 10.37 -6.38 3.42
N ARG A 117 9.22 -6.97 3.78
CA ARG A 117 8.13 -6.29 4.46
C ARG A 117 7.75 -7.07 5.71
N PRO A 118 7.22 -6.39 6.76
CA PRO A 118 6.67 -7.06 7.91
C PRO A 118 5.64 -8.13 7.54
N ALA A 119 5.64 -9.25 8.26
CA ALA A 119 4.74 -10.38 8.00
C ALA A 119 3.25 -9.99 8.01
N SER A 120 2.87 -8.97 8.80
CA SER A 120 1.51 -8.43 8.88
C SER A 120 0.99 -7.88 7.54
N LEU A 121 1.87 -7.53 6.60
CA LEU A 121 1.49 -7.03 5.28
C LEU A 121 1.35 -8.14 4.22
N GLY A 122 1.74 -9.38 4.52
CA GLY A 122 1.58 -10.52 3.60
C GLY A 122 2.35 -10.40 2.28
N ALA A 123 3.47 -9.66 2.25
CA ALA A 123 4.22 -9.40 1.01
C ALA A 123 5.05 -10.59 0.50
N THR A 124 5.21 -11.63 1.32
CA THR A 124 5.95 -12.86 0.98
C THR A 124 5.12 -14.07 1.39
N THR A 125 5.04 -15.07 0.52
CA THR A 125 4.30 -16.30 0.76
C THR A 125 4.93 -17.11 1.90
N ILE A 126 4.09 -17.69 2.77
CA ILE A 126 4.54 -18.56 3.86
C ILE A 126 5.16 -19.85 3.28
N PRO A 127 6.38 -20.26 3.68
CA PRO A 127 7.03 -21.46 3.13
C PRO A 127 6.24 -22.75 3.30
N GLU A 128 5.54 -22.91 4.44
CA GLU A 128 4.68 -24.06 4.70
C GLU A 128 3.56 -24.20 3.66
N LEU A 129 3.00 -23.08 3.18
CA LEU A 129 1.99 -23.09 2.13
C LEU A 129 2.58 -23.57 0.80
N VAL A 130 3.80 -23.13 0.46
CA VAL A 130 4.48 -23.60 -0.76
C VAL A 130 4.73 -25.09 -0.68
N ALA A 131 5.23 -25.58 0.47
CA ALA A 131 5.47 -27.00 0.70
C ALA A 131 4.17 -27.82 0.60
N ALA A 132 3.07 -27.32 1.16
CA ALA A 132 1.76 -27.95 1.08
C ALA A 132 1.28 -28.06 -0.37
N VAL A 133 1.42 -27.01 -1.19
CA VAL A 133 1.00 -27.01 -2.60
C VAL A 133 1.78 -28.02 -3.44
N VAL A 134 3.11 -28.10 -3.27
CA VAL A 134 3.94 -29.01 -4.10
C VAL A 134 3.94 -30.46 -3.64
N SER A 135 3.47 -30.71 -2.41
CA SER A 135 3.36 -32.06 -1.84
C SER A 135 1.93 -32.62 -1.92
N ASP A 136 0.97 -31.79 -2.36
CA ASP A 136 -0.41 -32.22 -2.63
C ASP A 136 -0.39 -33.23 -3.78
N LYS A 137 -1.11 -34.34 -3.61
CA LYS A 137 -1.10 -35.49 -4.53
C LYS A 137 -2.41 -35.63 -5.25
#